data_AF-A0A9N9B5R1-F1
#
_entry.id   AF-A0A9N9B5R1-F1
#
_cell.length_a   1.000
_cell.length_b   1.000
_cell.length_c   1.000
_cell.angle_alpha   90.00
_cell.angle_beta   90.00
_cell.angle_gamma   90.00
#
_symmetry.space_group_name_H-M   'P 1'
#
loop_
_entity.id
_entity.type
_entity.pdbx_description
1 polymer ?
#
loop_
_entity_poly.entity_id
_entity_poly.type
_entity_poly.pdbx_seq_one_letter_code
_entity_poly.pdbx_strand_id
1 'polypeptide(L)'
;MSRNYSIFIVLWILVQLLVKVDCQTETFIPIQRILHTATFIDKLYILGGYNVTQSDDGGEIIGKQFFVNDTSVTFEFPQWKDLTNINIIPAHAGAASVKGVDNKTLILYGGRTFEKNENMNSVYMFDTLNNTWSTYEETYPHKRSLSALIDSNGKMYLFGGRENNGEIVNKMLILDTVNLSWSEGSSLNAPCARINYGAIILPNQ
;
A
#
# COMPACT_ATOMS: atom_id res chain seq x y z
N MET A 1 56.42 32.14 -0.38
CA MET A 1 54.99 32.50 -0.55
C MET A 1 54.08 31.34 -1.01
N SER A 2 54.53 30.07 -1.00
CA SER A 2 53.75 28.94 -1.56
C SER A 2 52.93 28.13 -0.53
N ARG A 3 53.12 28.36 0.77
CA ARG A 3 52.60 27.48 1.83
C ARG A 3 51.08 27.63 2.08
N ASN A 4 50.47 28.72 1.60
CA ASN A 4 49.04 28.99 1.83
C ASN A 4 48.13 28.43 0.72
N TYR A 5 48.61 28.31 -0.51
CA TYR A 5 47.79 27.82 -1.64
C TYR A 5 47.34 26.36 -1.47
N SER A 6 48.20 25.51 -0.90
CA SER A 6 47.85 24.11 -0.63
C SER A 6 46.74 23.97 0.42
N ILE A 7 46.66 24.90 1.39
CA ILE A 7 45.62 24.90 2.43
C ILE A 7 44.28 25.30 1.81
N PHE A 8 44.25 26.29 0.93
CA PHE A 8 43.03 26.71 0.24
C PHE A 8 42.49 25.63 -0.70
N ILE A 9 43.35 24.87 -1.38
CA ILE A 9 42.93 23.75 -2.24
C ILE A 9 42.33 22.63 -1.39
N VAL A 10 42.96 22.28 -0.26
CA VAL A 10 42.43 21.24 0.65
C VAL A 10 41.13 21.70 1.30
N LEU A 11 41.01 22.96 1.73
CA LEU A 11 39.76 23.54 2.23
C LEU A 11 38.66 23.55 1.16
N TRP A 12 38.99 23.88 -0.08
CA TRP A 12 38.03 23.88 -1.18
C TRP A 12 37.54 22.45 -1.52
N ILE A 13 38.44 21.46 -1.51
CA ILE A 13 38.07 20.04 -1.68
C ILE A 13 37.24 19.56 -0.49
N LEU A 14 37.59 19.94 0.75
CA LEU A 14 36.80 19.63 1.95
C LEU A 14 35.43 20.29 1.92
N VAL A 15 35.32 21.54 1.46
CA VAL A 15 34.04 22.24 1.26
C VAL A 15 33.23 21.55 0.15
N GLN A 16 33.85 21.12 -0.95
CA GLN A 16 33.15 20.34 -1.97
C GLN A 16 32.71 18.96 -1.47
N LEU A 17 33.51 18.29 -0.63
CA LEU A 17 33.14 17.04 0.03
C LEU A 17 32.00 17.27 1.04
N LEU A 18 32.03 18.35 1.82
CA LEU A 18 30.95 18.76 2.72
C LEU A 18 29.66 19.08 1.94
N VAL A 19 29.73 19.82 0.83
CA VAL A 19 28.58 20.10 -0.05
C VAL A 19 28.04 18.84 -0.71
N LYS A 20 28.91 17.86 -1.01
CA LYS A 20 28.49 16.56 -1.58
C LYS A 20 27.90 15.62 -0.51
N VAL A 21 28.24 15.82 0.75
CA VAL A 21 27.67 15.12 1.93
C VAL A 21 26.35 15.76 2.40
N ASP A 22 26.13 17.04 2.09
CA ASP A 22 24.89 17.77 2.37
C ASP A 22 23.87 17.74 1.22
N CYS A 23 23.93 16.70 0.37
CA CYS A 23 22.77 16.32 -0.43
C CYS A 23 21.78 15.65 0.53
N GLN A 24 21.13 16.47 1.35
CA GLN A 24 19.99 16.09 2.15
C GLN A 24 18.98 15.48 1.20
N THR A 25 18.86 14.15 1.23
CA THR A 25 17.72 13.47 0.64
C THR A 25 16.50 14.06 1.31
N GLU A 26 15.76 14.91 0.60
CA GLU A 26 14.50 15.45 1.08
C GLU A 26 13.67 14.27 1.60
N THR A 27 13.44 14.25 2.91
CA THR A 27 12.68 13.17 3.53
C THR A 27 11.24 13.35 3.06
N PHE A 28 10.68 12.34 2.40
CA PHE A 28 9.29 12.39 2.01
C PHE A 28 8.41 12.47 3.27
N ILE A 29 7.49 13.43 3.32
CA ILE A 29 6.56 13.57 4.44
C ILE A 29 5.17 13.16 3.94
N PRO A 30 4.64 11.99 4.35
CA PRO A 30 3.30 11.61 3.99
C PRO A 30 2.29 12.60 4.56
N ILE A 31 1.43 13.11 3.69
CA ILE A 31 0.28 13.92 4.07
C ILE A 31 -0.81 13.09 4.77
N GLN A 32 -1.65 13.77 5.55
CA GLN A 32 -2.77 13.18 6.30
C GLN A 32 -3.71 12.40 5.37
N ARG A 33 -4.12 11.20 5.79
CA ARG A 33 -5.02 10.35 5.01
C ARG A 33 -5.85 9.40 5.85
N ILE A 34 -6.99 8.96 5.32
CA ILE A 34 -7.79 7.83 5.83
C ILE A 34 -7.97 6.78 4.75
N LEU A 35 -8.37 5.57 5.16
CA LEU A 35 -8.68 4.46 4.26
C LEU A 35 -7.51 4.10 3.32
N HIS A 36 -6.27 4.35 3.77
CA HIS A 36 -5.08 3.83 3.11
C HIS A 36 -4.88 2.36 3.47
N THR A 37 -4.08 1.66 2.66
CA THR A 37 -3.63 0.31 3.00
C THR A 37 -2.27 0.35 3.68
N ALA A 38 -1.99 -0.63 4.53
CA ALA A 38 -0.72 -0.78 5.22
C ALA A 38 -0.31 -2.25 5.22
N THR A 39 0.84 -2.56 4.63
CA THR A 39 1.37 -3.94 4.55
C THR A 39 2.81 -3.99 5.01
N PHE A 40 3.11 -4.90 5.93
CA PHE A 40 4.46 -5.10 6.43
C PHE A 40 5.13 -6.29 5.70
N ILE A 41 6.21 -6.02 4.97
CA ILE A 41 7.06 -7.00 4.25
C ILE A 41 8.52 -6.58 4.45
N ASP A 42 9.08 -6.85 5.63
CA ASP A 42 10.35 -6.32 6.16
C ASP A 42 10.39 -4.77 6.32
N LYS A 43 9.62 -4.08 5.50
CA LYS A 43 9.36 -2.65 5.46
C LYS A 43 7.86 -2.42 5.49
N LEU A 44 7.45 -1.25 5.97
CA LEU A 44 6.04 -0.86 6.02
C LEU A 44 5.69 -0.11 4.73
N TYR A 45 4.88 -0.74 3.88
CA TYR A 45 4.36 -0.17 2.65
C TYR A 45 2.98 0.44 2.90
N ILE A 46 2.80 1.70 2.50
CA ILE A 46 1.54 2.43 2.59
C ILE A 46 1.12 2.85 1.19
N LEU A 47 -0.13 2.59 0.84
CA LEU A 47 -0.67 2.90 -0.49
C LEU A 47 -2.08 3.49 -0.40
N GLY A 48 -2.28 4.53 -1.22
CA GLY A 48 -3.57 5.16 -1.46
C GLY A 48 -4.11 5.93 -0.26
N GLY A 49 -5.44 5.93 -0.16
CA GLY A 49 -6.20 6.67 0.83
C GLY A 49 -6.75 8.01 0.32
N TYR A 50 -7.46 8.70 1.20
CA TYR A 50 -8.12 9.97 0.91
C TYR A 50 -7.67 11.05 1.90
N ASN A 51 -7.47 12.29 1.42
CA ASN A 51 -7.13 13.44 2.26
C ASN A 51 -8.32 13.86 3.12
N VAL A 52 -8.15 13.97 4.44
CA VAL A 52 -9.22 14.38 5.35
C VAL A 52 -9.44 15.90 5.35
N THR A 53 -8.51 16.71 4.83
CA THR A 53 -8.57 18.18 4.97
C THR A 53 -9.41 18.92 3.95
N GLN A 54 -10.10 18.23 3.03
CA GLN A 54 -11.00 18.87 2.06
C GLN A 54 -12.41 18.29 2.15
N SER A 55 -13.23 18.95 2.98
CA SER A 55 -14.67 18.74 3.13
C SER A 55 -15.39 18.92 1.79
N ASP A 56 -16.08 17.88 1.34
CA ASP A 56 -17.24 17.89 0.42
C ASP A 56 -17.16 18.53 -0.99
N ASP A 57 -16.08 19.20 -1.40
CA ASP A 57 -15.99 19.81 -2.74
C ASP A 57 -14.62 19.70 -3.42
N GLY A 58 -14.27 18.48 -3.87
CA GLY A 58 -13.26 18.30 -4.93
C GLY A 58 -11.80 18.33 -4.48
N GLY A 59 -11.50 17.76 -3.31
CA GLY A 59 -10.15 17.70 -2.77
C GLY A 59 -9.11 16.95 -3.62
N GLU A 60 -7.85 17.37 -3.47
CA GLU A 60 -6.70 16.80 -4.18
C GLU A 60 -6.63 15.28 -3.95
N ILE A 61 -6.71 14.53 -5.05
CA ILE A 61 -6.75 13.07 -5.01
C ILE A 61 -5.34 12.55 -4.72
N ILE A 62 -5.06 12.32 -3.44
CA ILE A 62 -3.80 11.72 -2.98
C ILE A 62 -3.72 10.23 -3.32
N GLY A 63 -4.85 9.58 -3.61
CA GLY A 63 -5.00 8.11 -3.64
C GLY A 63 -4.04 7.33 -4.56
N LYS A 64 -3.17 7.99 -5.31
CA LYS A 64 -2.06 7.41 -6.07
C LYS A 64 -0.73 7.31 -5.28
N GLN A 65 -0.62 7.92 -4.11
CA GLN A 65 0.64 7.89 -3.35
C GLN A 65 0.96 6.47 -2.87
N PHE A 66 2.21 6.07 -3.11
CA PHE A 66 2.78 4.81 -2.69
C PHE A 66 4.11 5.10 -2.01
N PHE A 67 4.30 4.71 -0.76
CA PHE A 67 5.51 5.04 -0.03
C PHE A 67 5.83 3.96 1.00
N VAL A 68 7.10 3.91 1.42
CA VAL A 68 7.62 2.86 2.27
C VAL A 68 8.44 3.43 3.42
N ASN A 69 8.36 2.80 4.59
CA ASN A 69 9.25 3.04 5.71
C ASN A 69 10.11 1.81 5.97
N ASP A 70 11.43 2.01 6.03
CA ASP A 70 12.35 0.97 6.47
C ASP A 70 12.34 0.90 8.01
N THR A 71 11.67 -0.10 8.55
CA THR A 71 11.45 -0.24 9.99
C THR A 71 12.65 -0.83 10.74
N SER A 72 13.75 -1.11 10.03
CA SER A 72 15.01 -1.49 10.67
C SER A 72 15.61 -0.36 11.52
N VAL A 73 15.17 0.88 11.28
CA VAL A 73 15.42 2.06 12.12
C VAL A 73 14.22 2.25 13.05
N THR A 74 14.46 2.67 14.28
CA THR A 74 13.39 2.92 15.28
C THR A 74 12.32 3.87 14.74
N PHE A 75 11.05 3.58 15.03
CA PHE A 75 9.89 4.44 14.72
C PHE A 75 9.93 5.83 15.37
N GLU A 76 10.92 6.11 16.21
CA GLU A 76 11.16 7.46 16.75
C GLU A 76 11.40 8.49 15.64
N PHE A 77 12.02 8.07 14.52
CA PHE A 77 12.29 8.94 13.37
C PHE A 77 12.03 8.20 12.05
N PRO A 78 10.75 8.02 11.65
CA PRO A 78 10.42 7.25 10.46
C PRO A 78 10.99 7.93 9.21
N GLN A 79 11.86 7.21 8.49
CA GLN A 79 12.39 7.61 7.20
C GLN A 79 11.47 7.10 6.09
N TRP A 80 10.54 7.94 5.64
CA TRP A 80 9.66 7.59 4.53
C TRP A 80 10.34 7.85 3.19
N LYS A 81 10.16 6.90 2.26
CA LYS A 81 10.60 7.01 0.87
C LYS A 81 9.40 6.96 -0.05
N ASP A 82 9.31 7.94 -0.95
CA ASP A 82 8.29 7.97 -2.00
C ASP A 82 8.60 6.94 -3.10
N LEU A 83 7.59 6.14 -3.43
CA LEU A 83 7.57 5.15 -4.52
C LEU A 83 6.45 5.46 -5.53
N THR A 84 5.84 6.65 -5.48
CA THR A 84 4.69 7.01 -6.33
C THR A 84 5.04 6.97 -7.82
N ASN A 85 6.30 7.21 -8.18
CA ASN A 85 6.78 7.18 -9.57
C ASN A 85 6.71 5.79 -10.23
N ILE A 86 6.73 4.71 -9.45
CA ILE A 86 6.60 3.33 -9.94
C ILE A 86 5.18 2.77 -9.74
N ASN A 87 4.26 3.56 -9.17
CA ASN A 87 2.91 3.10 -8.89
C ASN A 87 2.03 3.14 -10.14
N ILE A 88 1.59 1.95 -10.59
CA ILE A 88 0.67 1.80 -11.72
C ILE A 88 -0.80 1.82 -11.31
N ILE A 89 -1.08 1.76 -10.00
CA ILE A 89 -2.43 1.59 -9.48
C ILE A 89 -3.21 2.91 -9.62
N PRO A 90 -4.46 2.87 -10.10
CA PRO A 90 -5.34 4.02 -10.09
C PRO A 90 -5.45 4.65 -8.71
N ALA A 91 -5.75 5.95 -8.66
CA ALA A 91 -5.92 6.61 -7.38
C ALA A 91 -7.12 6.02 -6.63
N HIS A 92 -6.91 5.56 -5.39
CA HIS A 92 -7.94 4.81 -4.67
C HIS A 92 -7.91 4.95 -3.14
N ALA A 93 -8.99 4.51 -2.50
CA ALA A 93 -9.11 4.41 -1.04
C ALA A 93 -9.98 3.22 -0.61
N GLY A 94 -9.70 2.64 0.55
CA GLY A 94 -10.47 1.54 1.14
C GLY A 94 -10.28 0.19 0.44
N ALA A 95 -9.12 0.00 -0.20
CA ALA A 95 -8.68 -1.30 -0.68
C ALA A 95 -8.27 -2.20 0.49
N ALA A 96 -8.09 -3.50 0.23
CA ALA A 96 -7.46 -4.41 1.15
C ALA A 96 -6.09 -4.83 0.62
N SER A 97 -5.13 -5.03 1.52
CA SER A 97 -3.79 -5.48 1.18
C SER A 97 -3.28 -6.55 2.13
N VAL A 98 -2.44 -7.45 1.64
CA VAL A 98 -1.79 -8.52 2.43
C VAL A 98 -0.37 -8.77 1.93
N LYS A 99 0.47 -9.35 2.81
CA LYS A 99 1.77 -9.93 2.44
C LYS A 99 1.54 -11.33 1.88
N GLY A 100 1.96 -11.59 0.64
CA GLY A 100 1.94 -12.90 0.01
C GLY A 100 2.76 -13.95 0.77
N VAL A 101 2.45 -15.22 0.54
CA VAL A 101 3.11 -16.36 1.22
C VAL A 101 4.60 -16.50 0.90
N ASP A 102 5.05 -15.88 -0.18
CA ASP A 102 6.47 -15.80 -0.56
C ASP A 102 7.28 -14.78 0.26
N ASN A 103 6.63 -14.06 1.18
CA ASN A 103 7.20 -13.00 2.02
C ASN A 103 7.85 -11.84 1.25
N LYS A 104 7.54 -11.67 -0.04
CA LYS A 104 8.11 -10.59 -0.88
C LYS A 104 7.07 -9.92 -1.78
N THR A 105 5.87 -10.45 -1.85
CA THR A 105 4.80 -9.88 -2.68
C THR A 105 3.78 -9.14 -1.81
N LEU A 106 3.49 -7.89 -2.11
CA LEU A 106 2.31 -7.19 -1.59
C LEU A 106 1.15 -7.43 -2.56
N ILE A 107 0.04 -7.95 -2.05
CA ILE A 107 -1.18 -8.20 -2.83
C ILE A 107 -2.22 -7.16 -2.43
N LEU A 108 -2.83 -6.51 -3.41
CA LEU A 108 -3.82 -5.45 -3.24
C LEU A 108 -5.08 -5.79 -4.03
N TYR A 109 -6.25 -5.61 -3.42
CA TYR A 109 -7.53 -5.82 -4.07
C TYR A 109 -8.61 -4.84 -3.60
N GLY A 110 -9.48 -4.46 -4.56
CA GLY A 110 -10.64 -3.61 -4.32
C GLY A 110 -10.31 -2.16 -3.98
N GLY A 111 -11.23 -1.48 -3.32
CA GLY A 111 -11.14 -0.05 -3.02
C GLY A 111 -12.05 0.78 -3.91
N ARG A 112 -12.16 2.08 -3.64
CA ARG A 112 -12.90 3.03 -4.48
C ARG A 112 -11.91 3.88 -5.25
N THR A 113 -12.02 3.87 -6.57
CA THR A 113 -11.30 4.81 -7.43
C THR A 113 -11.92 6.21 -7.35
N PHE A 114 -11.16 7.22 -7.74
CA PHE A 114 -11.66 8.60 -7.87
C PHE A 114 -11.89 9.01 -9.33
N GLU A 115 -11.54 8.14 -10.28
CA GLU A 115 -11.65 8.38 -11.70
C GLU A 115 -12.99 7.86 -12.22
N LYS A 116 -13.73 8.71 -12.95
CA LYS A 116 -14.96 8.28 -13.63
C LYS A 116 -14.53 7.27 -14.70
N ASN A 117 -14.91 6.00 -14.51
CA ASN A 117 -14.80 4.85 -15.44
C ASN A 117 -13.77 3.78 -15.07
N GLU A 118 -13.01 3.93 -14.00
CA GLU A 118 -12.09 2.87 -13.55
C GLU A 118 -12.66 2.19 -12.30
N ASN A 119 -12.81 0.87 -12.30
CA ASN A 119 -13.04 0.10 -11.08
C ASN A 119 -11.77 -0.71 -10.79
N MET A 120 -11.38 -0.83 -9.52
CA MET A 120 -10.26 -1.69 -9.12
C MET A 120 -10.67 -3.16 -9.07
N ASN A 121 -10.99 -3.70 -10.24
CA ASN A 121 -11.46 -5.07 -10.39
C ASN A 121 -10.33 -6.09 -10.43
N SER A 122 -9.11 -5.63 -10.70
CA SER A 122 -7.94 -6.48 -10.80
C SER A 122 -7.30 -6.74 -9.44
N VAL A 123 -6.61 -7.86 -9.35
CA VAL A 123 -5.66 -8.11 -8.26
C VAL A 123 -4.33 -7.51 -8.68
N TYR A 124 -3.75 -6.68 -7.81
CA TYR A 124 -2.47 -6.06 -8.07
C TYR A 124 -1.41 -6.63 -7.13
N MET A 125 -0.24 -6.95 -7.68
CA MET A 125 0.84 -7.62 -6.97
C MET A 125 2.13 -6.83 -7.15
N PHE A 126 2.71 -6.37 -6.04
CA PHE A 126 3.99 -5.65 -6.03
C PHE A 126 5.10 -6.55 -5.51
N ASP A 127 6.11 -6.78 -6.36
CA ASP A 127 7.34 -7.47 -5.99
C ASP A 127 8.29 -6.50 -5.28
N THR A 128 8.53 -6.72 -3.98
CA THR A 128 9.38 -5.83 -3.18
C THR A 128 10.87 -5.94 -3.49
N LEU A 129 11.31 -7.01 -4.15
CA LEU A 129 12.71 -7.20 -4.56
C LEU A 129 13.01 -6.41 -5.84
N ASN A 130 12.10 -6.50 -6.80
CA ASN A 130 12.27 -5.87 -8.11
C ASN A 130 11.66 -4.46 -8.20
N ASN A 131 10.85 -4.06 -7.21
CA ASN A 131 10.06 -2.82 -7.22
C ASN A 131 9.16 -2.69 -8.46
N THR A 132 8.50 -3.79 -8.81
CA THR A 132 7.64 -3.87 -9.99
C THR A 132 6.24 -4.30 -9.61
N TRP A 133 5.24 -3.66 -10.23
CA TRP A 133 3.85 -4.09 -10.15
C TRP A 133 3.51 -5.05 -11.29
N SER A 134 2.62 -5.98 -11.00
CA SER A 134 1.93 -6.83 -11.96
C SER A 134 0.44 -6.84 -11.66
N THR A 135 -0.36 -7.11 -12.69
CA THR A 135 -1.82 -7.07 -12.62
C THR A 135 -2.36 -8.41 -13.09
N TYR A 136 -3.29 -8.96 -12.33
CA TYR A 136 -4.07 -10.12 -12.72
C TYR A 136 -5.53 -9.71 -12.94
N GLU A 137 -5.97 -9.81 -14.18
CA GLU A 137 -7.31 -9.43 -14.61
C GLU A 137 -8.22 -10.66 -14.60
N GLU A 138 -8.97 -10.81 -13.52
CA GLU A 138 -10.13 -11.70 -13.47
C GLU A 138 -11.31 -10.91 -12.92
N THR A 139 -12.41 -10.87 -13.67
CA THR A 139 -13.56 -10.03 -13.34
C THR A 139 -14.31 -10.67 -12.17
N TYR A 140 -14.02 -10.21 -10.95
CA TYR A 140 -14.72 -10.62 -9.74
C TYR A 140 -15.39 -9.40 -9.06
N PRO A 141 -16.49 -9.57 -8.29
CA PRO A 141 -17.27 -8.45 -7.79
C PRO A 141 -16.43 -7.44 -7.01
N HIS A 142 -16.36 -6.22 -7.55
CA HIS A 142 -15.67 -5.11 -6.93
C HIS A 142 -16.24 -4.79 -5.54
N LYS A 143 -15.35 -4.77 -4.56
CA LYS A 143 -15.68 -4.40 -3.19
C LYS A 143 -14.72 -3.37 -2.66
N ARG A 144 -15.20 -2.55 -1.72
CA ARG A 144 -14.41 -1.56 -0.99
C ARG A 144 -14.66 -1.63 0.50
N SER A 145 -13.84 -0.91 1.25
CA SER A 145 -13.87 -0.85 2.72
C SER A 145 -13.73 -2.24 3.34
N LEU A 146 -12.84 -3.02 2.72
CA LEU A 146 -12.52 -4.40 3.08
C LEU A 146 -11.35 -4.46 4.05
N SER A 147 -11.17 -5.61 4.68
CA SER A 147 -9.89 -6.05 5.22
C SER A 147 -9.63 -7.46 4.72
N ALA A 148 -8.37 -7.81 4.58
CA ALA A 148 -7.96 -9.10 4.04
C ALA A 148 -7.01 -9.81 4.97
N LEU A 149 -7.06 -11.13 4.91
CA LEU A 149 -6.17 -12.03 5.62
C LEU A 149 -5.68 -13.08 4.65
N ILE A 150 -4.49 -13.60 4.86
CA ILE A 150 -3.94 -14.67 4.04
C ILE A 150 -3.45 -15.80 4.94
N ASP A 151 -3.82 -17.03 4.63
CA ASP A 151 -3.32 -18.21 5.34
C ASP A 151 -1.98 -18.69 4.78
N SER A 152 -1.38 -19.70 5.43
CA SER A 152 -0.11 -20.30 5.00
C SER A 152 -0.20 -21.00 3.64
N ASN A 153 -1.40 -21.29 3.14
CA ASN A 153 -1.62 -21.93 1.85
C ASN A 153 -1.82 -20.91 0.72
N GLY A 154 -1.79 -19.61 1.02
CA GLY A 154 -1.99 -18.54 0.03
C GLY A 154 -3.45 -18.28 -0.28
N LYS A 155 -4.39 -18.66 0.58
CA LYS A 155 -5.79 -18.24 0.44
C LYS A 155 -5.97 -16.90 1.12
N MET A 156 -6.36 -15.89 0.34
CA MET A 156 -6.72 -14.57 0.80
C MET A 156 -8.23 -14.48 1.04
N TYR A 157 -8.63 -14.17 2.28
CA TYR A 157 -10.03 -14.11 2.73
C TYR A 157 -10.49 -12.67 2.87
N LEU A 158 -11.64 -12.36 2.26
CA LEU A 158 -12.24 -11.02 2.16
C LEU A 158 -13.71 -11.08 2.58
N PHE A 159 -14.00 -10.74 3.84
CA PHE A 159 -15.36 -10.80 4.37
C PHE A 159 -16.11 -9.46 4.21
N GLY A 160 -17.42 -9.54 3.95
CA GLY A 160 -18.29 -8.37 3.91
C GLY A 160 -17.90 -7.37 2.82
N GLY A 161 -17.74 -6.10 3.20
CA GLY A 161 -17.41 -5.01 2.27
C GLY A 161 -18.63 -4.29 1.72
N ARG A 162 -18.37 -3.28 0.88
CA ARG A 162 -19.40 -2.52 0.15
C ARG A 162 -19.26 -2.74 -1.35
N GLU A 163 -20.33 -3.19 -2.00
CA GLU A 163 -20.40 -3.40 -3.44
C GLU A 163 -20.62 -2.07 -4.20
N ASN A 164 -20.53 -2.09 -5.53
CA ASN A 164 -20.66 -0.90 -6.39
C ASN A 164 -22.04 -0.23 -6.33
N ASN A 165 -23.10 -1.01 -6.14
CA ASN A 165 -24.46 -0.51 -5.90
C ASN A 165 -24.60 0.20 -4.54
N GLY A 166 -23.56 0.18 -3.70
CA GLY A 166 -23.54 0.79 -2.37
C GLY A 166 -24.06 -0.13 -1.26
N GLU A 167 -24.46 -1.35 -1.56
CA GLU A 167 -24.91 -2.35 -0.59
C GLU A 167 -23.75 -2.82 0.29
N ILE A 168 -24.01 -2.96 1.60
CA ILE A 168 -23.07 -3.58 2.54
C ILE A 168 -23.45 -5.04 2.66
N VAL A 169 -22.51 -5.94 2.40
CA VAL A 169 -22.77 -7.38 2.31
C VAL A 169 -22.07 -8.16 3.42
N ASN A 170 -22.42 -9.43 3.58
CA ASN A 170 -21.79 -10.41 4.49
C ASN A 170 -21.20 -11.62 3.76
N LYS A 171 -20.86 -11.47 2.48
CA LYS A 171 -20.27 -12.54 1.66
C LYS A 171 -18.77 -12.69 1.95
N MET A 172 -18.29 -13.93 1.97
CA MET A 172 -16.86 -14.25 2.02
C MET A 172 -16.34 -14.50 0.60
N LEU A 173 -15.38 -13.70 0.15
CA LEU A 173 -14.61 -13.99 -1.06
C LEU A 173 -13.27 -14.60 -0.68
N ILE A 174 -12.84 -15.60 -1.44
CA ILE A 174 -11.58 -16.31 -1.23
C ILE A 174 -10.80 -16.28 -2.54
N LEU A 175 -9.66 -15.62 -2.55
CA LEU A 175 -8.70 -15.64 -3.64
C LEU A 175 -7.59 -16.63 -3.31
N ASP A 176 -7.42 -17.66 -4.14
CA ASP A 176 -6.18 -18.44 -4.14
C ASP A 176 -5.10 -17.61 -4.84
N THR A 177 -4.14 -17.08 -4.08
CA THR A 177 -3.11 -16.17 -4.61
C THR A 177 -1.99 -16.90 -5.33
N VAL A 178 -1.93 -18.23 -5.26
CA VAL A 178 -0.93 -19.06 -5.94
C VAL A 178 -1.44 -19.45 -7.32
N ASN A 179 -2.69 -19.91 -7.38
CA ASN A 179 -3.35 -20.34 -8.61
C ASN A 179 -4.10 -19.21 -9.31
N LEU A 180 -4.24 -18.05 -8.65
CA LEU A 180 -4.99 -16.88 -9.11
C LEU A 180 -6.41 -17.26 -9.50
N SER A 181 -7.17 -17.81 -8.55
CA SER A 181 -8.57 -18.19 -8.78
C SER A 181 -9.46 -17.79 -7.62
N TRP A 182 -10.68 -17.36 -7.96
CA TRP A 182 -11.68 -16.92 -6.99
C TRP A 182 -12.64 -18.05 -6.60
N SER A 183 -13.08 -18.01 -5.35
CA SER A 183 -14.16 -18.86 -4.83
C SER A 183 -14.93 -18.11 -3.74
N GLU A 184 -16.14 -18.60 -3.43
CA GLU A 184 -16.95 -18.06 -2.34
C GLU A 184 -16.87 -18.98 -1.11
N GLY A 185 -16.76 -18.36 0.07
CA GLY A 185 -16.91 -19.07 1.33
C GLY A 185 -18.39 -19.31 1.67
N SER A 186 -18.63 -20.25 2.59
CA SER A 186 -20.00 -20.52 3.07
C SER A 186 -20.63 -19.29 3.73
N SER A 187 -21.90 -19.04 3.44
CA SER A 187 -22.74 -18.04 4.11
C SER A 187 -23.45 -18.57 5.36
N LEU A 188 -23.34 -19.87 5.63
CA LEU A 188 -23.94 -20.50 6.80
C LEU A 188 -23.32 -19.94 8.08
N ASN A 189 -24.15 -19.36 8.95
CA ASN A 189 -23.71 -18.69 10.19
C ASN A 189 -22.71 -17.54 9.98
N ALA A 190 -22.69 -16.93 8.79
CA ALA A 190 -21.87 -15.77 8.53
C ALA A 190 -22.29 -14.60 9.47
N PRO A 191 -21.33 -13.81 9.99
CA PRO A 191 -21.66 -12.59 10.73
C PRO A 191 -22.53 -11.62 9.91
N CYS A 192 -23.17 -10.65 10.57
CA CYS A 192 -23.91 -9.61 9.85
C CYS A 192 -22.98 -8.76 8.96
N ALA A 193 -23.57 -8.15 7.94
CA ALA A 193 -22.90 -7.33 6.94
C ALA A 193 -22.14 -6.17 7.58
N ARG A 194 -20.90 -5.91 7.13
CA ARG A 194 -19.99 -4.92 7.76
C ARG A 194 -18.90 -4.43 6.82
N ILE A 195 -18.33 -3.28 7.18
CA ILE A 195 -17.17 -2.64 6.54
C ILE A 195 -16.21 -2.13 7.61
N ASN A 196 -14.98 -1.76 7.23
CA ASN A 196 -13.97 -1.15 8.12
C ASN A 196 -13.72 -1.97 9.41
N TYR A 197 -13.78 -3.30 9.30
CA TYR A 197 -13.57 -4.22 10.42
C TYR A 197 -12.09 -4.59 10.55
N GLY A 198 -11.67 -5.03 11.73
CA GLY A 198 -10.40 -5.72 11.94
C GLY A 198 -10.60 -7.24 11.91
N ALA A 199 -9.63 -7.97 11.36
CA ALA A 199 -9.64 -9.43 11.38
C ALA A 199 -8.21 -9.94 11.59
N ILE A 200 -8.09 -11.14 12.14
CA ILE A 200 -6.81 -11.86 12.27
C ILE A 200 -7.05 -13.37 12.17
N ILE A 201 -6.10 -14.08 11.55
CA ILE A 201 -6.09 -15.55 11.59
C ILE A 201 -5.36 -15.96 12.87
N LEU A 202 -6.01 -16.80 13.68
CA LEU A 202 -5.37 -17.41 14.84
C LEU A 202 -4.58 -18.64 14.37
N PRO A 203 -3.42 -18.93 14.98
CA PRO A 203 -2.75 -20.21 14.77
C PRO A 203 -3.73 -21.35 15.03
N ASN A 204 -3.69 -22.40 14.20
CA ASN A 204 -4.38 -23.64 14.51
C ASN A 204 -3.91 -24.12 15.89
N GLN A 205 -4.85 -24.44 16.78
CA GLN A 205 -4.55 -25.10 18.06
C GLN A 205 -3.93 -26.48 17.83
#